data_AF-A0A8C9QAJ6-F1
#
_entry.id   AF-A0A8C9QAJ6-F1
#
_cell.length_a   1.000
_cell.length_b   1.000
_cell.length_c   1.000
_cell.angle_alpha   90.00
_cell.angle_beta   90.00
_cell.angle_gamma   90.00
#
_symmetry.space_group_name_H-M   'P 1'
#
loop_
_entity.id
_entity.type
_entity.pdbx_description
1 polymer ?
#
loop_
_entity_poly.entity_id
_entity_poly.type
_entity_poly.pdbx_seq_one_letter_code
_entity_poly.pdbx_strand_id
1 'polypeptide(L)'
;LLGYNQLSNPSNVSIQMTVYKVIVHPDFDKHHFLGSDITLMQLHQPVKFSSHILPACLPDSSTKPDSTTTCWISGWGMITEESFLPPPMQLQEAELMLVPSDVCDSFYRPPNPADAGPKPPGIHEDALCAGDYINERSICRD
;
A
#
# COMPACT_ATOMS: atom_id res chain seq x y z
N LEU A 1 -15.40 1.75 -2.29
CA LEU A 1 -15.95 0.55 -2.96
C LEU A 1 -15.68 -0.63 -2.03
N LEU A 2 -16.62 -1.56 -1.86
CA LEU A 2 -16.49 -2.69 -0.94
C LEU A 2 -17.04 -3.96 -1.59
N GLY A 3 -16.34 -5.10 -1.46
CA GLY A 3 -16.77 -6.39 -2.03
C GLY A 3 -16.64 -6.50 -3.56
N TYR A 4 -15.80 -5.67 -4.17
CA TYR A 4 -15.53 -5.70 -5.61
C TYR A 4 -14.43 -6.72 -5.92
N ASN A 5 -14.63 -7.50 -6.98
CA ASN A 5 -13.59 -8.34 -7.58
C ASN A 5 -13.27 -7.91 -9.02
N GLN A 6 -14.25 -7.35 -9.74
CA GLN A 6 -14.08 -6.71 -11.04
C GLN A 6 -14.50 -5.25 -10.93
N LEU A 7 -13.61 -4.31 -11.23
CA LEU A 7 -13.87 -2.89 -10.97
C LEU A 7 -14.94 -2.32 -11.91
N SER A 8 -14.94 -2.73 -13.18
CA SER A 8 -15.88 -2.24 -14.20
C SER A 8 -17.18 -3.05 -14.30
N ASN A 9 -17.26 -4.20 -13.62
CA ASN A 9 -18.40 -5.10 -13.64
C ASN A 9 -18.76 -5.56 -12.21
N PRO A 10 -19.36 -4.68 -11.38
CA PRO A 10 -19.71 -4.99 -10.00
C PRO A 10 -20.72 -6.14 -9.91
N SER A 11 -20.55 -7.00 -8.91
CA SER A 11 -21.47 -8.09 -8.60
C SER A 11 -22.62 -7.61 -7.70
N ASN A 12 -23.60 -8.48 -7.45
CA ASN A 12 -24.71 -8.20 -6.52
C ASN A 12 -24.27 -8.02 -5.06
N VAL A 13 -23.05 -8.42 -4.69
CA VAL A 13 -22.46 -8.23 -3.36
C VAL A 13 -21.58 -6.98 -3.26
N SER A 14 -21.34 -6.30 -4.39
CA SER A 14 -20.53 -5.09 -4.46
C SER A 14 -21.31 -3.87 -3.96
N ILE A 15 -20.70 -3.07 -3.08
CA ILE A 15 -21.32 -1.90 -2.46
C ILE A 15 -20.47 -0.65 -2.69
N GLN A 16 -21.09 0.38 -3.25
CA GLN A 16 -20.55 1.74 -3.27
C GLN A 16 -21.16 2.53 -2.12
N MET A 17 -20.30 3.08 -1.25
CA MET A 17 -20.70 3.83 -0.06
C MET A 17 -20.05 5.21 -0.09
N THR A 18 -20.81 6.23 0.30
CA THR A 18 -20.30 7.59 0.44
C THR A 18 -19.47 7.73 1.70
N VAL A 19 -18.43 8.56 1.63
CA VAL A 19 -17.62 8.92 2.80
C VAL A 19 -18.31 10.07 3.52
N TYR A 20 -18.53 9.91 4.83
CA TYR A 20 -19.08 10.96 5.69
C TYR A 20 -18.01 11.89 6.22
N LYS A 21 -16.86 11.35 6.60
CA LYS A 21 -15.77 12.12 7.19
C LYS A 21 -14.41 11.55 6.80
N VAL A 22 -13.49 12.44 6.49
CA VAL A 22 -12.06 12.14 6.29
C VAL A 22 -11.30 12.65 7.52
N ILE A 23 -10.44 11.82 8.09
CA ILE A 23 -9.63 12.13 9.27
C ILE A 23 -8.18 11.87 8.89
N VAL A 24 -7.48 12.93 8.49
CA VAL A 24 -6.05 12.88 8.15
C VAL A 24 -5.22 12.77 9.42
N HIS A 25 -4.13 12.00 9.39
CA HIS A 25 -3.21 11.93 10.52
C HIS A 25 -2.73 13.34 10.88
N PRO A 26 -2.78 13.77 12.16
CA PRO A 26 -2.44 15.13 12.53
C PRO A 26 -1.02 15.49 12.11
N ASP A 27 -0.09 14.53 12.05
CA ASP A 27 1.32 14.75 11.74
C ASP A 27 1.73 14.43 10.29
N PHE A 28 0.76 14.25 9.39
CA PHE A 28 1.02 14.07 7.96
C PHE A 28 1.97 15.16 7.44
N ASP A 29 3.09 14.75 6.85
CA ASP A 29 4.12 15.60 6.23
C ASP A 29 4.75 16.67 7.17
N LYS A 30 4.60 16.53 8.50
CA LYS A 30 5.17 17.51 9.45
C LYS A 30 6.66 17.34 9.71
N HIS A 31 7.12 16.09 9.79
CA HIS A 31 8.48 15.76 10.23
C HIS A 31 9.42 15.40 9.06
N HIS A 32 8.87 14.80 8.01
CA HIS A 32 9.53 14.52 6.74
C HIS A 32 8.50 14.31 5.64
N PHE A 33 8.97 14.36 4.39
CA PHE A 33 8.16 14.08 3.22
C PHE A 33 7.47 12.73 3.36
N LEU A 34 6.14 12.72 3.17
CA LEU A 34 5.27 11.54 3.31
C LEU A 34 5.33 10.86 4.69
N GLY A 35 5.77 11.58 5.73
CA GLY A 35 5.71 11.07 7.10
C GLY A 35 4.28 10.99 7.60
N SER A 36 3.97 9.93 8.36
CA SER A 36 2.62 9.62 8.82
C SER A 36 1.57 9.63 7.70
N ASP A 37 1.90 9.06 6.54
CA ASP A 37 1.01 8.93 5.38
C ASP A 37 -0.10 7.91 5.62
N ILE A 38 -1.07 8.31 6.44
CA ILE A 38 -2.24 7.51 6.78
C ILE A 38 -3.46 8.42 6.99
N THR A 39 -4.62 7.96 6.52
CA THR A 39 -5.89 8.69 6.67
C THR A 39 -7.02 7.69 6.93
N LEU A 40 -7.94 8.05 7.83
CA LEU A 40 -9.15 7.27 8.08
C LEU A 40 -10.35 7.88 7.33
N MET A 41 -11.15 7.02 6.71
CA MET A 41 -12.42 7.39 6.07
C MET A 41 -13.59 6.75 6.82
N GLN A 42 -14.44 7.58 7.42
CA GLN A 42 -15.68 7.13 8.03
C GLN A 42 -16.78 7.02 6.97
N LEU A 43 -17.35 5.83 6.82
CA LEU A 43 -18.49 5.59 5.92
C LEU A 43 -19.75 6.32 6.43
N HIS A 44 -20.61 6.74 5.50
CA HIS A 44 -21.88 7.39 5.82
C HIS A 44 -22.85 6.50 6.58
N GLN A 45 -22.82 5.19 6.30
CA GLN A 45 -23.56 4.19 7.06
C GLN A 45 -22.69 2.97 7.33
N PRO A 46 -22.91 2.25 8.44
CA PRO A 46 -22.26 0.97 8.67
C PRO A 46 -22.58 -0.03 7.55
N VAL A 47 -21.61 -0.85 7.19
CA VAL A 47 -21.79 -1.93 6.21
C VAL A 47 -21.91 -3.26 6.92
N LYS A 48 -22.82 -4.13 6.44
CA LYS A 48 -22.95 -5.49 6.95
C LYS A 48 -21.82 -6.35 6.39
N PHE A 49 -21.13 -7.07 7.27
CA PHE A 49 -20.11 -8.03 6.85
C PHE A 49 -20.73 -9.22 6.13
N SER A 50 -19.94 -9.79 5.21
CA SER A 50 -20.30 -10.95 4.40
C SER A 50 -19.03 -11.71 4.04
N SER A 51 -19.14 -12.80 3.28
CA SER A 51 -17.96 -13.50 2.75
C SER A 51 -17.10 -12.65 1.80
N HIS A 52 -17.60 -11.51 1.31
CA HIS A 52 -16.91 -10.62 0.38
C HIS A 52 -16.56 -9.26 1.00
N ILE A 53 -17.07 -8.96 2.19
CA ILE A 53 -16.81 -7.71 2.91
C ILE A 53 -16.43 -8.05 4.34
N LEU A 54 -15.13 -8.03 4.61
CA LEU A 54 -14.55 -8.29 5.92
C LEU A 54 -13.49 -7.22 6.23
N PRO A 55 -13.34 -6.84 7.51
CA PRO A 55 -12.25 -5.96 7.92
C PRO A 55 -10.91 -6.70 7.89
N ALA A 56 -9.83 -5.97 7.60
CA ALA A 56 -8.48 -6.43 7.88
C ALA A 56 -8.13 -6.25 9.36
N CYS A 57 -7.22 -7.07 9.87
CA CYS A 57 -6.70 -6.93 11.22
C CYS A 57 -5.71 -5.76 11.29
N LEU A 58 -5.69 -5.04 12.42
CA LEU A 58 -4.64 -4.08 12.72
C LEU A 58 -3.55 -4.75 13.56
N PRO A 59 -2.26 -4.53 13.29
CA PRO A 59 -1.19 -5.02 14.13
C PRO A 59 -1.15 -4.29 15.48
N ASP A 60 -0.60 -4.93 16.51
CA ASP A 60 -0.30 -4.27 17.76
C ASP A 60 0.85 -3.27 17.59
N SER A 61 0.89 -2.24 18.42
CA SER A 61 1.96 -1.22 18.38
C SER A 61 3.38 -1.78 18.58
N SER A 62 3.50 -2.97 19.19
CA SER A 62 4.77 -3.67 19.39
C SER A 62 5.10 -4.68 18.28
N THR A 63 4.19 -4.88 17.32
CA THR A 63 4.41 -5.83 16.22
C THR A 63 5.54 -5.33 15.34
N LYS A 64 6.59 -6.13 15.24
CA LYS A 64 7.69 -5.94 14.30
C LYS A 64 7.72 -7.13 13.37
N PRO A 65 7.32 -6.97 12.10
CA PRO A 65 7.42 -8.04 11.12
C PRO A 65 8.89 -8.46 10.97
N ASP A 66 9.13 -9.76 10.83
CA ASP A 66 10.47 -10.25 10.53
C ASP A 66 10.79 -10.10 9.04
N SER A 67 12.07 -10.06 8.68
CA SER A 67 12.50 -9.95 7.28
C SER A 67 12.20 -11.19 6.44
N THR A 68 11.68 -12.26 7.05
CA THR A 68 11.22 -13.49 6.37
C THR A 68 9.71 -13.51 6.16
N THR A 69 9.00 -12.48 6.63
CA THR A 69 7.55 -12.39 6.55
C THR A 69 7.16 -12.12 5.11
N THR A 70 6.33 -13.00 4.54
CA THR A 70 5.67 -12.74 3.27
C THR A 70 4.44 -11.86 3.50
N CYS A 71 4.21 -10.94 2.57
CA CYS A 71 3.04 -10.09 2.56
C CYS A 71 2.38 -10.11 1.19
N TRP A 72 1.15 -9.63 1.12
CA TRP A 72 0.37 -9.59 -0.10
C TRP A 72 0.01 -8.16 -0.42
N ILE A 73 0.24 -7.76 -1.66
CA ILE A 73 -0.34 -6.55 -2.23
C ILE A 73 -1.52 -6.95 -3.12
N SER A 74 -2.54 -6.10 -3.19
CA SER A 74 -3.66 -6.30 -4.10
C SER A 74 -4.19 -4.96 -4.60
N GLY A 75 -4.74 -4.95 -5.81
CA GLY A 75 -5.27 -3.73 -6.41
C GLY A 75 -5.70 -3.86 -7.87
N TRP A 76 -6.16 -2.74 -8.41
CA TRP A 76 -6.57 -2.59 -9.81
C TRP A 76 -5.70 -1.58 -10.58
N GLY A 77 -4.49 -1.28 -10.06
CA GLY A 77 -3.55 -0.34 -10.67
C GLY A 77 -2.93 -0.85 -11.96
N MET A 78 -1.89 -0.17 -12.42
CA MET A 78 -1.12 -0.64 -13.59
C MET A 78 -0.50 -2.02 -13.32
N ILE A 79 -0.47 -2.87 -14.35
CA ILE A 79 0.12 -4.23 -14.28
C ILE A 79 1.61 -4.23 -14.62
N THR A 80 2.06 -3.21 -15.36
CA THR A 80 3.47 -2.86 -15.60
C THR A 80 3.57 -1.34 -15.65
N GLU A 81 4.79 -0.80 -15.59
CA GLU A 81 5.04 0.65 -15.74
C GLU A 81 4.49 1.26 -17.05
N GLU A 82 4.17 0.43 -18.04
CA GLU A 82 3.70 0.86 -19.36
C GLU A 82 2.27 0.39 -19.68
N SER A 83 1.61 -0.39 -18.82
CA SER A 83 0.32 -1.00 -19.18
C SER A 83 -0.71 -0.99 -18.06
N PHE A 84 -1.92 -0.56 -18.44
CA PHE A 84 -3.11 -0.57 -17.59
C PHE A 84 -3.73 -1.96 -17.52
N LEU A 85 -4.42 -2.21 -16.40
CA LEU A 85 -5.22 -3.41 -16.22
C LEU A 85 -6.40 -3.45 -17.22
N PRO A 86 -6.52 -4.48 -18.08
CA PRO A 86 -7.58 -4.53 -19.08
C PRO A 86 -8.97 -4.77 -18.46
N PRO A 87 -10.06 -4.32 -19.12
CA PRO A 87 -11.43 -4.69 -18.74
C PRO A 87 -11.62 -6.22 -18.63
N PRO A 88 -12.36 -6.73 -17.63
CA PRO A 88 -13.23 -6.00 -16.71
C PRO A 88 -12.53 -5.41 -15.48
N MET A 89 -11.19 -5.28 -15.53
CA MET A 89 -10.35 -4.84 -14.41
C MET A 89 -10.49 -5.81 -13.24
N GLN A 90 -10.02 -7.03 -13.46
CA GLN A 90 -10.01 -8.08 -12.46
C GLN A 90 -8.98 -7.76 -11.37
N LEU A 91 -9.36 -7.85 -10.09
CA LEU A 91 -8.45 -7.60 -8.97
C LEU A 91 -7.19 -8.46 -9.12
N GLN A 92 -6.03 -7.83 -9.01
CA GLN A 92 -4.74 -8.50 -9.02
C GLN A 92 -4.19 -8.62 -7.60
N GLU A 93 -3.35 -9.62 -7.39
CA GLU A 93 -2.59 -9.80 -6.15
C GLU A 93 -1.17 -10.29 -6.47
N ALA A 94 -0.23 -9.95 -5.59
CA ALA A 94 1.12 -10.47 -5.64
C ALA A 94 1.65 -10.71 -4.23
N GLU A 95 2.30 -11.85 -4.03
CA GLU A 95 3.09 -12.14 -2.85
C GLU A 95 4.44 -11.42 -2.96
N LEU A 96 4.82 -10.72 -1.88
CA LEU A 96 6.08 -10.01 -1.72
C LEU A 96 6.77 -10.49 -0.44
N MET A 97 8.05 -10.14 -0.31
CA MET A 97 8.81 -10.31 0.93
C MET A 97 9.15 -8.96 1.52
N LEU A 98 9.23 -8.89 2.85
CA LEU A 98 9.78 -7.70 3.50
C LEU A 98 11.27 -7.57 3.24
N VAL A 99 11.69 -6.36 2.88
CA VAL A 99 13.07 -6.01 2.59
C VAL A 99 13.65 -5.31 3.83
N PRO A 100 14.77 -5.78 4.39
CA PRO A 100 15.44 -5.11 5.50
C PRO A 100 15.72 -3.64 5.20
N SER A 101 15.53 -2.76 6.20
CA SER A 101 15.64 -1.30 6.00
C SER A 101 17.02 -0.87 5.51
N ASP A 102 18.08 -1.53 5.97
CA ASP A 102 19.47 -1.26 5.53
C ASP A 102 19.72 -1.64 4.07
N VAL A 103 19.10 -2.75 3.62
CA VAL A 103 19.08 -3.15 2.21
C VAL A 103 18.25 -2.15 1.41
N CYS A 104 17.07 -1.75 1.89
CA CYS A 104 16.20 -0.83 1.19
C CYS A 104 16.84 0.56 1.03
N ASP A 105 17.44 1.08 2.09
CA ASP A 105 18.22 2.33 2.10
C ASP A 105 19.33 2.34 1.05
N SER A 106 19.92 1.18 0.75
CA SER A 106 20.98 1.09 -0.24
C SER A 106 20.50 1.42 -1.67
N PHE A 107 19.23 1.19 -1.99
CA PHE A 107 18.64 1.54 -3.29
C PHE A 107 18.43 3.05 -3.47
N TYR A 108 18.34 3.81 -2.38
CA TYR A 108 18.13 5.26 -2.41
C TYR A 108 19.42 6.07 -2.32
N ARG A 109 20.57 5.42 -2.08
CA ARG A 109 21.87 6.10 -2.03
C ARG A 109 22.33 6.44 -3.45
N PRO A 110 22.65 7.72 -3.74
CA PRO A 110 23.21 8.08 -5.03
C PRO A 110 24.59 7.42 -5.20
N PRO A 111 25.00 7.10 -6.45
CA PRO A 111 26.30 6.49 -6.73
C PRO A 111 27.49 7.32 -6.23
N ASN A 112 27.32 8.64 -6.15
CA ASN A 112 28.31 9.58 -5.65
C ASN A 112 27.82 10.26 -4.37
N PRO A 113 28.59 10.19 -3.25
CA PRO A 113 28.24 10.87 -2.00
C PRO A 113 28.08 12.39 -2.12
N ALA A 114 28.70 13.02 -3.12
CA ALA A 114 28.55 14.45 -3.39
C ALA A 114 27.17 14.82 -3.96
N ASP A 115 26.45 13.86 -4.54
CA ASP A 115 25.09 14.02 -5.07
C ASP A 115 24.03 13.70 -4.01
N ALA A 116 24.45 13.21 -2.84
CA ALA A 116 23.57 13.08 -1.68
C ALA A 116 23.23 14.48 -1.19
N GLY A 117 22.01 14.93 -1.51
CA GLY A 117 21.48 16.18 -0.97
C GLY A 117 21.50 16.21 0.58
N PRO A 118 21.18 17.35 1.20
CA PRO A 118 21.31 17.56 2.65
C PRO A 118 20.51 16.58 3.53
N LYS A 119 19.60 15.81 2.93
CA LYS A 119 18.81 14.76 3.56
C LYS A 119 18.79 13.58 2.58
N PRO A 120 19.63 12.54 2.74
CA PRO A 120 19.48 11.35 1.91
C PRO A 120 18.06 10.80 2.14
N PRO A 121 17.32 10.41 1.10
CA PRO A 121 16.06 9.70 1.28
C PRO A 121 16.40 8.37 1.94
N GLY A 122 16.13 8.27 3.24
CA GLY A 122 16.22 7.04 4.00
C GLY A 122 14.82 6.55 4.31
N ILE A 123 14.68 5.23 4.47
CA ILE A 123 13.48 4.64 5.03
C ILE A 123 13.35 5.12 6.47
N HIS A 124 12.30 5.88 6.74
CA HIS A 124 11.97 6.35 8.08
C HIS A 124 11.35 5.23 8.92
N GLU A 125 11.40 5.34 10.25
CA GLU A 125 10.89 4.30 11.17
C GLU A 125 9.37 4.05 11.03
N ASP A 126 8.63 4.96 10.41
CA ASP A 126 7.21 4.86 10.10
C ASP A 126 6.92 4.21 8.73
N ALA A 127 7.94 3.75 8.02
CA ALA A 127 7.85 3.07 6.74
C ALA A 127 8.49 1.68 6.76
N LEU A 128 7.99 0.79 5.89
CA LEU A 128 8.55 -0.54 5.64
C LEU A 128 8.76 -0.72 4.14
N CYS A 129 9.71 -1.57 3.78
CA CYS A 129 10.05 -1.88 2.41
C CYS A 129 9.65 -3.31 2.08
N ALA A 130 9.06 -3.54 0.90
CA ALA A 130 8.65 -4.86 0.46
C ALA A 130 8.80 -4.98 -1.07
N GLY A 131 9.15 -6.18 -1.52
CA GLY A 131 9.31 -6.47 -2.95
C GLY A 131 9.69 -7.93 -3.18
N ASP A 132 9.50 -8.40 -4.41
CA ASP A 132 10.00 -9.70 -4.86
C ASP A 132 11.01 -9.48 -5.98
N TYR A 133 12.29 -9.48 -5.61
CA TYR A 133 13.41 -9.34 -6.55
C TYR A 133 13.70 -10.62 -7.34
N ILE A 134 13.09 -11.75 -6.98
CA ILE A 134 13.27 -13.03 -7.69
C ILE A 134 12.32 -13.11 -8.88
N ASN A 135 11.05 -12.75 -8.67
CA ASN A 135 10.02 -12.79 -9.71
C ASN A 135 9.67 -11.40 -10.27
N GLU A 136 10.44 -10.36 -9.89
CA GLU A 136 10.29 -8.97 -10.34
C GLU A 136 8.88 -8.42 -10.08
N ARG A 137 8.32 -8.70 -8.89
CA ARG A 137 6.98 -8.21 -8.50
C ARG A 137 7.09 -7.07 -7.50
N SER A 138 6.34 -6.01 -7.76
CA SER A 138 6.19 -4.86 -6.89
C SER A 138 4.86 -4.15 -7.21
N ILE A 139 4.55 -3.08 -6.46
CA ILE A 139 3.54 -2.12 -6.87
C ILE A 139 4.08 -1.32 -8.07
N CYS A 140 3.23 -1.07 -9.07
CA CYS A 140 3.52 -0.15 -10.17
C CYS A 140 3.02 1.25 -9.83
N ARG A 141 3.50 2.25 -10.57
CA ARG A 141 2.97 3.63 -10.48
C ARG A 141 1.48 3.68 -10.89
N ASP A 142 0.75 4.67 -10.39
CA ASP A 142 -0.60 5.06 -10.86
C ASP A 142 -0.56 6.09 -12.01
#